data_AF-A0A7X7IBB2-F1
#
_entry.id   AF-A0A7X7IBB2-F1
#
_cell.length_a   1.000
_cell.length_b   1.000
_cell.length_c   1.000
_cell.angle_alpha   90.00
_cell.angle_beta   90.00
_cell.angle_gamma   90.00
#
_symmetry.space_group_name_H-M   'P 1'
#
loop_
_entity.id
_entity.type
_entity.pdbx_description
1 polymer ?
#
loop_
_entity_poly.entity_id
_entity_poly.type
_entity_poly.pdbx_seq_one_letter_code
_entity_poly.pdbx_strand_id
1 'polypeptide(L)'
;EVGQEVADQFTESFGTRPHIIKPLGNGKYMVDLWAANKLMLMEMGVPENNITISGLCTKCREDLFFSYRRDKGRTGSMSAIMELKEEDT
;
A
#
# COMPACT_ATOMS: atom_id res chain seq x y z
N GLU A 1 2.96 8.00 -6.57
CA GLU A 1 4.21 8.47 -7.19
C GLU A 1 5.25 8.74 -6.13
N VAL A 2 6.46 8.27 -6.41
CA VAL A 2 7.66 8.42 -5.57
C VAL A 2 8.85 8.85 -6.43
N GLY A 3 9.92 9.34 -5.79
CA GLY A 3 11.18 9.67 -6.46
C GLY A 3 12.10 8.46 -6.63
N GLN A 4 13.28 8.70 -7.19
CA GLN A 4 14.31 7.69 -7.46
C GLN A 4 14.77 6.98 -6.17
N GLU A 5 14.91 7.74 -5.09
CA GLU A 5 15.40 7.25 -3.80
C GLU A 5 14.52 6.13 -3.22
N VAL A 6 13.20 6.24 -3.38
CA VAL A 6 12.27 5.20 -2.97
C VAL A 6 12.25 4.08 -4.02
N ALA A 7 12.36 4.43 -5.30
CA ALA A 7 12.36 3.45 -6.37
C ALA A 7 13.53 2.47 -6.27
N ASP A 8 14.70 2.95 -5.88
CA ASP A 8 15.90 2.15 -5.69
C ASP A 8 15.70 1.15 -4.54
N GLN A 9 15.16 1.58 -3.40
CA GLN A 9 14.86 0.70 -2.26
C GLN A 9 13.82 -0.37 -2.61
N PHE A 10 12.78 -0.02 -3.38
CA PHE A 10 11.81 -0.99 -3.86
C PHE A 10 12.43 -1.97 -4.86
N THR A 11 13.32 -1.51 -5.73
CA THR A 11 14.01 -2.37 -6.68
C THR A 11 14.99 -3.31 -5.98
N GLU A 12 15.67 -2.85 -4.93
CA GLU A 12 16.51 -3.70 -4.08
C GLU A 12 15.70 -4.78 -3.36
N SER A 13 14.54 -4.41 -2.80
CA SER A 13 13.71 -5.33 -2.01
C SER A 13 12.92 -6.32 -2.86
N PHE A 14 12.40 -5.89 -4.03
CA PHE A 14 11.44 -6.66 -4.82
C PHE A 14 11.97 -7.04 -6.22
N GLY A 15 13.15 -6.56 -6.59
CA GLY A 15 13.64 -6.62 -7.97
C GLY A 15 12.85 -5.70 -8.91
N THR A 16 13.15 -5.79 -10.20
CA THR A 16 12.44 -5.06 -11.25
C THR A 16 11.14 -5.79 -11.62
N ARG A 17 10.15 -5.74 -10.72
CA ARG A 17 8.81 -6.29 -10.91
C ARG A 17 7.85 -5.19 -11.38
N PRO A 18 7.42 -5.17 -12.66
CA PRO A 18 6.60 -4.08 -13.21
C PRO A 18 5.22 -3.90 -12.53
N HIS A 19 4.73 -4.93 -11.85
CA HIS A 19 3.48 -4.91 -11.08
C HIS A 19 3.65 -4.35 -9.66
N ILE A 20 4.89 -4.16 -9.19
CA ILE A 20 5.21 -3.54 -7.89
C ILE A 20 5.77 -2.14 -8.10
N ILE A 21 6.70 -1.98 -9.05
CA ILE A 21 7.29 -0.68 -9.37
C ILE A 21 7.38 -0.45 -10.88
N LYS A 22 6.88 0.71 -11.31
CA LYS A 22 6.81 1.10 -12.72
C LYS A 22 7.35 2.52 -12.92
N PRO A 23 8.27 2.75 -13.87
CA PRO A 23 8.68 4.09 -14.23
C PRO A 23 7.52 4.85 -14.92
N LEU A 24 7.36 6.12 -14.56
CA LEU A 24 6.41 7.05 -15.17
C LEU A 24 7.09 8.06 -16.10
N GLY A 25 8.42 8.04 -16.18
CA GLY A 25 9.23 9.05 -16.85
C GLY A 25 9.66 10.18 -15.91
N ASN A 26 10.58 11.04 -16.36
CA ASN A 26 11.07 12.21 -15.63
C ASN A 26 11.57 11.92 -14.20
N GLY A 27 12.19 10.76 -13.98
CA GLY A 27 12.68 10.34 -12.66
C GLY A 27 11.58 10.02 -11.64
N LYS A 28 10.34 9.76 -12.10
CA LYS A 28 9.20 9.42 -11.26
C LYS A 28 8.77 7.98 -11.45
N TYR A 29 8.27 7.39 -10.37
CA TYR A 29 7.85 5.99 -10.32
C TYR A 29 6.49 5.85 -9.68
N MET A 30 5.70 4.89 -10.16
CA MET A 30 4.52 4.39 -9.46
C MET A 30 4.91 3.13 -8.70
N VAL A 31 4.51 3.08 -7.43
CA VAL A 31 4.64 1.91 -6.58
C VAL A 31 3.25 1.40 -6.24
N ASP A 32 3.04 0.09 -6.41
CA ASP A 32 1.86 -0.62 -5.92
C ASP A 32 2.14 -1.21 -4.54
N LEU A 33 1.66 -0.51 -3.51
CA LEU A 33 1.83 -0.93 -2.12
C LEU A 33 1.01 -2.18 -1.78
N TRP A 34 -0.10 -2.44 -2.48
CA TRP A 34 -0.89 -3.66 -2.23
C TRP A 34 -0.17 -4.88 -2.76
N ALA A 35 0.36 -4.82 -3.98
CA ALA A 35 1.14 -5.89 -4.57
C ALA A 35 2.40 -6.19 -3.74
N ALA A 36 3.12 -5.15 -3.32
CA ALA A 36 4.31 -5.29 -2.47
C ALA A 36 3.99 -6.02 -1.15
N ASN A 37 2.98 -5.54 -0.39
CA ASN A 37 2.61 -6.16 0.88
C ASN A 37 2.05 -7.58 0.71
N LYS A 38 1.26 -7.83 -0.34
CA LYS A 38 0.75 -9.18 -0.64
C LYS A 38 1.90 -10.16 -0.87
N LEU A 39 2.90 -9.76 -1.67
CA LEU A 39 4.09 -10.58 -1.92
C LEU A 39 4.84 -10.86 -0.62
N MET A 40 5.08 -9.84 0.21
CA MET A 40 5.75 -10.02 1.51
C MET A 40 5.00 -11.01 2.42
N LEU A 41 3.68 -10.90 2.54
CA LEU A 41 2.87 -11.82 3.34
C LEU A 41 2.96 -13.26 2.82
N MET A 42 2.92 -13.45 1.50
CA MET A 42 3.05 -14.77 0.88
C MET A 42 4.45 -15.37 1.11
N GLU A 43 5.51 -14.56 1.01
CA GLU A 43 6.88 -14.99 1.31
C GLU A 43 7.09 -15.36 2.78
N MET A 44 6.31 -14.75 3.69
CA MET A 44 6.25 -15.12 5.11
C MET A 44 5.40 -16.36 5.39
N GLY A 45 4.81 -16.98 4.35
CA GLY A 45 4.05 -18.22 4.45
C GLY A 45 2.53 -18.03 4.66
N VAL A 46 2.00 -16.81 4.57
CA VAL A 46 0.55 -16.60 4.59
C VAL A 46 -0.05 -17.12 3.27
N PRO A 47 -1.00 -18.07 3.30
CA PRO A 47 -1.63 -18.56 2.08
C PRO A 47 -2.34 -17.45 1.32
N GLU A 48 -2.23 -17.43 0.00
CA GLU A 48 -2.84 -16.39 -0.84
C GLU A 48 -4.36 -16.26 -0.60
N ASN A 49 -5.05 -17.38 -0.41
CA ASN A 49 -6.49 -17.42 -0.15
C ASN A 49 -6.89 -16.77 1.21
N ASN A 50 -5.92 -16.52 2.09
CA ASN A 50 -6.13 -15.83 3.36
C ASN A 50 -5.81 -14.33 3.26
N ILE A 51 -5.44 -13.81 2.08
CA ILE A 51 -5.10 -12.40 1.87
C ILE A 51 -6.19 -11.74 1.04
N THR A 52 -6.86 -10.75 1.63
CA THR A 52 -7.88 -9.94 0.94
C THR A 52 -7.38 -8.54 0.66
N ILE A 53 -7.50 -8.08 -0.58
CA ILE A 53 -7.20 -6.69 -0.98
C ILE A 53 -8.52 -5.92 -1.11
N SER A 54 -8.66 -4.81 -0.39
CA SER A 54 -9.89 -4.01 -0.41
C SER A 54 -10.14 -3.31 -1.75
N GLY A 55 -9.08 -2.99 -2.49
CA GLY A 55 -9.14 -2.23 -3.74
C GLY A 55 -9.52 -0.75 -3.57
N LEU A 56 -9.56 -0.24 -2.34
CA LEU A 56 -10.00 1.13 -2.04
C LEU A 56 -8.84 2.13 -1.99
N CYS A 57 -8.80 3.06 -2.93
CA CYS A 57 -7.79 4.12 -3.00
C CYS A 57 -8.20 5.35 -2.16
N THR A 58 -7.44 5.68 -1.11
CA THR A 58 -7.71 6.84 -0.23
C THR A 58 -7.65 8.18 -0.96
N LYS A 59 -6.77 8.31 -1.95
CA LYS A 59 -6.70 9.50 -2.81
C LYS A 59 -7.94 9.65 -3.71
N CYS A 60 -8.47 8.53 -4.20
CA CYS A 60 -9.49 8.48 -5.25
C CYS A 60 -10.91 8.59 -4.68
N ARG A 61 -11.12 8.07 -3.46
CA ARG A 61 -12.41 8.07 -2.75
C ARG A 61 -12.45 9.19 -1.71
N GLU A 62 -12.50 10.42 -2.18
CA GLU A 62 -12.61 11.62 -1.34
C GLU A 62 -13.91 11.70 -0.54
N ASP A 63 -14.94 11.00 -1.02
CA ASP A 63 -16.22 10.82 -0.34
C ASP A 63 -16.12 9.96 0.92
N LEU A 64 -15.07 9.14 1.05
CA LEU A 64 -14.90 8.20 2.16
C LEU A 64 -13.65 8.43 3.02
N PHE A 65 -12.56 8.97 2.45
CA PHE A 65 -11.25 8.96 3.11
C PHE A 65 -10.54 10.30 3.10
N PHE A 66 -9.88 10.58 4.23
CA PHE A 66 -8.77 11.52 4.31
C PHE A 66 -7.59 11.06 3.44
N SER A 67 -6.88 12.00 2.80
CA SER A 67 -5.71 11.67 1.98
C SER A 67 -4.64 12.76 2.02
N TYR A 68 -3.56 12.49 2.76
CA TYR A 68 -2.41 13.41 2.87
C TYR A 68 -1.87 13.86 1.50
N ARG A 69 -1.83 12.94 0.53
CA ARG A 69 -1.33 13.22 -0.83
C ARG A 69 -2.27 14.12 -1.62
N ARG A 70 -3.58 13.89 -1.57
CA ARG A 70 -4.59 14.73 -2.24
C ARG A 70 -4.68 16.10 -1.59
N ASP A 71 -4.75 16.10 -0.26
CA ASP A 71 -5.06 17.25 0.58
C ASP A 71 -3.80 18.06 0.95
N LYS A 72 -2.68 17.80 0.24
CA LYS A 72 -1.40 18.53 0.31
C LYS A 72 -0.90 18.72 1.75
N GLY A 73 -1.02 17.66 2.53
CA GLY A 73 -0.52 17.59 3.91
C GLY A 73 -1.41 18.21 4.99
N ARG A 74 -2.56 18.80 4.63
CA ARG A 74 -3.51 19.37 5.61
C ARG A 74 -4.79 18.53 5.62
N THR A 75 -4.83 17.50 6.44
CA THR A 75 -5.95 16.55 6.53
C THR A 75 -6.00 15.90 7.91
N GLY A 76 -7.13 15.26 8.23
CA GLY A 76 -7.21 14.28 9.32
C GLY A 76 -6.55 12.94 8.96
N SER A 77 -6.67 11.98 9.87
CA SER A 77 -6.18 10.61 9.72
C SER A 77 -7.32 9.62 9.95
N MET A 78 -7.18 8.42 9.37
CA MET A 78 -8.05 7.27 9.65
C MET A 78 -7.33 6.30 10.58
N SER A 79 -8.08 5.47 11.29
CA SER A 79 -7.55 4.36 12.11
C SER A 79 -8.15 3.03 11.66
N ALA A 80 -7.32 1.98 11.67
CA ALA A 80 -7.76 0.59 11.51
C ALA A 80 -7.57 -0.13 12.85
N ILE A 81 -8.62 -0.76 13.35
CA ILE A 81 -8.65 -1.41 14.67
C ILE A 81 -9.11 -2.86 14.47
N MET A 82 -8.44 -3.78 15.15
CA MET A 82 -8.80 -5.20 15.18
C MET A 82 -8.58 -5.70 16.60
N GLU A 83 -9.57 -6.40 17.14
CA GLU A 83 -9.51 -7.02 18.46
C GLU A 83 -10.15 -8.41 18.41
N LEU A 84 -9.70 -9.29 19.30
CA LEU A 84 -10.46 -10.50 19.60
C LEU A 84 -11.63 -10.10 20.49
N LYS A 85 -12.81 -10.63 20.18
CA LYS A 85 -13.98 -10.44 21.05
C LYS A 85 -13.74 -11.17 22.37
N GLU A 86 -13.99 -10.51 23.49
CA GLU A 86 -14.04 -11.19 24.79
C GLU A 86 -15.24 -12.16 24.82
N GLU A 87 -15.01 -13.38 25.29
CA GLU A 87 -16.09 -14.33 25.58
C GLU A 87 -16.66 -13.99 26.96
N ASP A 88 -17.95 -13.65 27.02
CA ASP A 88 -18.66 -13.50 28.30
C ASP A 88 -18.58 -14.84 29.05
N THR A 89 -17.80 -14.90 30.12
CA THR A 89 -17.69 -16.09 31.00
C THR A 89 -18.63 -15.96 32.20
#